data_AF-A0A6L7LDV9-F1
#
_entry.id   AF-A0A6L7LDV9-F1
#
_cell.length_a   1.000
_cell.length_b   1.000
_cell.length_c   1.000
_cell.angle_alpha   90.00
_cell.angle_beta   90.00
_cell.angle_gamma   90.00
#
_symmetry.space_group_name_H-M   'P 1'
#
loop_
_entity.id
_entity.type
_entity.pdbx_description
1 polymer ?
#
loop_
_entity_poly.entity_id
_entity_poly.type
_entity_poly.pdbx_seq_one_letter_code
_entity_poly.pdbx_strand_id
1 'polypeptide(L)'
;MATFVLVHGSFQGGWIWKPTAAVLRQAGHEVYAPTLDGCGERHHLIRPGITIAAQGREVADMMFYEDLRDVVLVGTSTGGLVICKIAELARERISRIVFVDALAPQPGERVSEIVQRDPNTAPMPTTELTRGPTREEMENRLFADLEPELRTWAVERCTMHPVEASDAPGELDAFWWQTWDARVIRCRLSANPPESHQRRTAEKLDADWHEMDAGHYPMLSHPEELAALLQ
;
A
#
# COMPACT_ATOMS: atom_id res chain seq x y z
N MET A 1 2.33 -12.83 19.77
CA MET A 1 3.26 -11.77 19.33
C MET A 1 3.63 -12.06 17.90
N ALA A 2 3.56 -11.06 17.02
CA ALA A 2 3.88 -11.17 15.60
C ALA A 2 4.61 -9.90 15.18
N THR A 3 5.32 -9.95 14.06
CA THR A 3 6.05 -8.80 13.50
C THR A 3 5.36 -8.33 12.22
N PHE A 4 4.91 -7.09 12.20
CA PHE A 4 4.24 -6.47 11.06
C PHE A 4 5.18 -5.52 10.33
N VAL A 5 5.17 -5.59 9.00
CA VAL A 5 5.75 -4.57 8.12
C VAL A 5 4.61 -3.98 7.28
N LEU A 6 4.29 -2.71 7.53
CA LEU A 6 3.16 -2.00 6.94
C LEU A 6 3.64 -1.03 5.85
N VAL A 7 3.30 -1.31 4.60
CA VAL A 7 3.77 -0.61 3.41
C VAL A 7 2.67 0.30 2.87
N HIS A 8 2.95 1.60 2.82
CA HIS A 8 2.03 2.60 2.30
C HIS A 8 1.98 2.60 0.76
N GLY A 9 0.95 3.22 0.21
CA GLY A 9 0.81 3.48 -1.22
C GLY A 9 1.17 4.90 -1.63
N SER A 10 0.64 5.35 -2.76
CA SER A 10 1.07 6.59 -3.39
C SER A 10 0.69 7.83 -2.58
N PHE A 11 1.55 8.85 -2.67
CA PHE A 11 1.40 10.16 -2.02
C PHE A 11 1.51 10.15 -0.49
N GLN A 12 1.71 8.98 0.11
CA GLN A 12 1.69 8.77 1.56
C GLN A 12 3.12 8.62 2.10
N GLY A 13 3.22 8.26 3.38
CA GLY A 13 4.44 7.81 4.05
C GLY A 13 4.05 6.81 5.14
N GLY A 14 5.00 6.35 5.94
CA GLY A 14 4.72 5.46 7.08
C GLY A 14 3.69 6.04 8.06
N TRP A 15 3.52 7.37 8.07
CA TRP A 15 2.52 8.08 8.87
C TRP A 15 1.08 7.60 8.65
N ILE A 16 0.73 7.06 7.47
CA ILE A 16 -0.64 6.61 7.17
C ILE A 16 -1.06 5.48 8.11
N TRP A 17 -0.11 4.65 8.53
CA TRP A 17 -0.35 3.50 9.40
C TRP A 17 -0.35 3.86 10.89
N LYS A 18 -0.13 5.13 11.26
CA LYS A 18 0.08 5.51 12.67
C LYS A 18 -1.04 5.04 13.61
N PRO A 19 -2.34 5.18 13.28
CA PRO A 19 -3.42 4.70 14.15
C PRO A 19 -3.43 3.17 14.27
N THR A 20 -3.44 2.42 13.17
CA THR A 20 -3.41 0.95 13.19
C THR A 20 -2.15 0.38 13.86
N ALA A 21 -0.98 0.97 13.60
CA ALA A 21 0.27 0.56 14.23
C ALA A 21 0.24 0.76 15.75
N ALA A 22 -0.45 1.79 16.25
CA ALA A 22 -0.63 1.97 17.68
C ALA A 22 -1.47 0.85 18.29
N VAL A 23 -2.58 0.47 17.63
CA VAL A 23 -3.44 -0.65 18.08
C VAL A 23 -2.67 -1.97 18.10
N LEU A 24 -1.95 -2.30 17.02
CA LEU A 24 -1.14 -3.52 16.94
C LEU A 24 -0.05 -3.57 18.02
N ARG A 25 0.64 -2.45 18.27
CA ARG A 25 1.65 -2.38 19.35
C ARG A 25 1.02 -2.54 20.73
N GLN A 26 -0.16 -1.98 20.97
CA GLN A 26 -0.89 -2.16 22.24
C GLN A 26 -1.31 -3.62 22.46
N ALA A 27 -1.59 -4.36 21.39
CA ALA A 27 -1.83 -5.81 21.43
C ALA A 27 -0.53 -6.65 21.61
N GLY A 28 0.63 -6.00 21.75
CA GLY A 28 1.91 -6.67 22.02
C GLY A 28 2.64 -7.18 20.77
N HIS A 29 2.34 -6.63 19.59
CA HIS A 29 3.07 -6.94 18.36
C HIS A 29 4.23 -5.96 18.11
N GLU A 30 5.23 -6.42 17.37
CA GLU A 30 6.24 -5.54 16.79
C GLU A 30 5.72 -4.99 15.46
N VAL A 31 5.93 -3.70 15.21
CA VAL A 31 5.35 -3.03 14.02
C VAL A 31 6.34 -2.05 13.43
N TYR A 32 6.68 -2.29 12.16
CA TYR A 32 7.47 -1.43 11.29
C TYR A 32 6.56 -0.82 10.23
N ALA A 33 6.63 0.49 10.05
CA ALA A 33 5.89 1.21 9.02
C ALA A 33 6.84 2.17 8.29
N PRO A 34 7.76 1.64 7.46
CA PRO A 34 8.75 2.46 6.79
C PRO A 34 8.10 3.43 5.80
N THR A 35 8.67 4.63 5.69
CA THR A 35 8.39 5.52 4.57
C THR A 35 9.29 5.13 3.40
N LEU A 36 8.69 4.84 2.26
CA LEU A 36 9.39 4.46 1.03
C LEU A 36 10.24 5.62 0.49
N ASP A 37 11.33 5.31 -0.21
CA ASP A 37 12.19 6.30 -0.86
C ASP A 37 11.39 7.28 -1.75
N GLY A 38 11.72 8.57 -1.64
CA GLY A 38 11.06 9.66 -2.36
C GLY A 38 9.65 10.04 -1.85
N CYS A 39 9.17 9.47 -0.74
CA CYS A 39 7.82 9.70 -0.22
C CYS A 39 7.85 10.35 1.19
N GLY A 40 6.75 10.98 1.60
CA GLY A 40 6.56 11.47 2.99
C GLY A 40 7.69 12.38 3.47
N GLU A 41 8.26 12.12 4.64
CA GLU A 41 9.43 12.85 5.17
C GLU A 41 10.70 12.72 4.31
N ARG A 42 10.74 11.74 3.38
CA ARG A 42 11.82 11.48 2.43
C ARG A 42 11.59 12.10 1.05
N HIS A 43 10.52 12.90 0.85
CA HIS A 43 10.20 13.50 -0.45
C HIS A 43 11.32 14.35 -1.06
N HIS A 44 12.17 14.94 -0.21
CA HIS A 44 13.32 15.74 -0.63
C HIS A 44 14.46 14.91 -1.25
N LEU A 45 14.41 13.58 -1.17
CA LEU A 45 15.39 12.65 -1.75
C LEU A 45 15.03 12.20 -3.18
N ILE A 46 14.02 12.83 -3.78
CA ILE A 46 13.54 12.49 -5.12
C ILE A 46 14.65 12.57 -6.17
N ARG A 47 14.74 11.53 -7.01
CA ARG A 47 15.71 11.37 -8.09
C ARG A 47 15.22 10.30 -9.09
N PRO A 48 15.79 10.23 -10.31
CA PRO A 48 15.53 9.13 -11.23
C PRO A 48 15.86 7.76 -10.62
N GLY A 49 15.17 6.70 -11.05
CA GLY A 49 15.44 5.32 -10.60
C GLY A 49 14.70 4.89 -9.33
N ILE A 50 13.82 5.73 -8.77
CA ILE A 50 12.92 5.31 -7.67
C ILE A 50 11.74 4.56 -8.28
N THR A 51 11.92 3.26 -8.48
CA THR A 51 10.93 2.30 -9.01
C THR A 51 10.26 1.50 -7.90
N ILE A 52 9.19 0.76 -8.24
CA ILE A 52 8.61 -0.26 -7.35
C ILE A 52 9.69 -1.27 -6.93
N ALA A 53 10.56 -1.67 -7.86
CA ALA A 53 11.64 -2.61 -7.57
C ALA A 53 12.68 -2.07 -6.58
N ALA A 54 13.06 -0.81 -6.73
CA ALA A 54 13.97 -0.14 -5.81
C ALA A 54 13.37 0.00 -4.41
N GLN A 55 12.10 0.43 -4.32
CA GLN A 55 11.38 0.54 -3.04
C GLN A 55 11.17 -0.83 -2.38
N GLY A 56 10.86 -1.87 -3.15
CA GLY A 56 10.73 -3.23 -2.63
C GLY A 56 12.07 -3.77 -2.09
N ARG A 57 13.17 -3.49 -2.79
CA ARG A 57 14.52 -3.82 -2.32
C ARG A 57 14.88 -3.09 -1.03
N GLU A 58 14.60 -1.80 -0.93
CA GLU A 58 14.86 -1.00 0.27
C GLU A 58 14.22 -1.63 1.52
N VAL A 59 12.96 -2.05 1.43
CA VAL A 59 12.26 -2.66 2.57
C VAL A 59 12.73 -4.09 2.84
N ALA A 60 13.04 -4.88 1.80
CA ALA A 60 13.62 -6.21 1.97
C ALA A 60 15.00 -6.16 2.65
N ASP A 61 15.84 -5.19 2.27
CA ASP A 61 17.14 -4.95 2.90
C ASP A 61 16.95 -4.51 4.36
N MET A 62 15.99 -3.63 4.65
CA MET A 62 15.64 -3.27 6.03
C MET A 62 15.23 -4.50 6.85
N MET A 63 14.37 -5.38 6.32
CA MET A 63 13.99 -6.63 7.00
C MET A 63 15.21 -7.54 7.25
N PHE A 64 16.20 -7.56 6.35
CA PHE A 64 17.44 -8.29 6.55
C PHE A 64 18.29 -7.69 7.68
N TYR A 65 18.51 -6.38 7.67
CA TYR A 65 19.39 -5.70 8.63
C TYR A 65 18.80 -5.61 10.04
N GLU A 66 17.49 -5.55 10.16
CA GLU A 66 16.77 -5.64 11.45
C GLU A 66 16.54 -7.10 11.90
N ASP A 67 17.04 -8.07 11.12
CA ASP A 67 16.84 -9.52 11.29
C ASP A 67 15.38 -9.94 11.53
N LEU A 68 14.46 -9.33 10.80
CA LEU A 68 13.04 -9.65 10.89
C LEU A 68 12.77 -11.03 10.27
N ARG A 69 11.95 -11.83 10.97
CA ARG A 69 11.51 -13.18 10.58
C ARG A 69 10.01 -13.31 10.86
N ASP A 70 9.38 -14.31 10.22
CA ASP A 70 7.96 -14.61 10.36
C ASP A 70 7.05 -13.39 10.18
N VAL A 71 7.42 -12.49 9.27
CA VAL A 71 6.79 -11.19 9.06
C VAL A 71 5.42 -11.31 8.41
N VAL A 72 4.44 -10.63 8.99
CA VAL A 72 3.16 -10.32 8.34
C VAL A 72 3.36 -9.04 7.52
N LEU A 73 3.44 -9.20 6.20
CA LEU A 73 3.72 -8.13 5.26
C LEU A 73 2.39 -7.56 4.73
N VAL A 74 2.12 -6.30 5.03
CA VAL A 74 0.83 -5.65 4.73
C VAL A 74 1.06 -4.49 3.78
N GLY A 75 0.27 -4.40 2.71
CA GLY A 75 0.35 -3.30 1.75
C GLY A 75 -1.02 -2.73 1.43
N THR A 76 -1.08 -1.42 1.21
CA THR A 76 -2.29 -0.72 0.76
C THR A 76 -2.05 0.01 -0.55
N SER A 77 -3.09 0.12 -1.38
CA SER A 77 -3.01 0.81 -2.69
C SER A 77 -1.79 0.34 -3.51
N THR A 78 -0.98 1.25 -4.07
CA THR A 78 0.28 0.91 -4.80
C THR A 78 1.33 0.22 -3.93
N GLY A 79 1.23 0.29 -2.60
CA GLY A 79 2.05 -0.51 -1.69
C GLY A 79 1.86 -2.01 -1.90
N GLY A 80 0.73 -2.43 -2.49
CA GLY A 80 0.51 -3.80 -2.94
C GLY A 80 1.55 -4.30 -3.96
N LEU A 81 1.97 -3.47 -4.91
CA LEU A 81 3.06 -3.82 -5.86
C LEU A 81 4.39 -3.97 -5.13
N VAL A 82 4.65 -3.08 -4.16
CA VAL A 82 5.88 -3.07 -3.38
C VAL A 82 5.95 -4.32 -2.51
N ILE A 83 4.87 -4.74 -1.84
CA ILE A 83 4.87 -5.99 -1.05
C ILE A 83 5.05 -7.23 -1.93
N CYS A 84 4.50 -7.27 -3.16
CA CYS A 84 4.79 -8.35 -4.09
C CYS A 84 6.30 -8.44 -4.34
N LYS A 85 6.96 -7.29 -4.53
CA LYS A 85 8.41 -7.27 -4.78
C LYS A 85 9.24 -7.63 -3.55
N ILE A 86 8.89 -7.11 -2.38
CA ILE A 86 9.54 -7.49 -1.11
C ILE A 86 9.44 -9.02 -0.94
N ALA A 87 8.27 -9.58 -1.24
CA ALA A 87 8.02 -11.01 -1.12
C ALA A 87 8.90 -11.86 -2.04
N GLU A 88 9.14 -11.45 -3.27
CA GLU A 88 10.12 -12.10 -4.15
C GLU A 88 11.54 -12.06 -3.59
N LEU A 89 11.94 -10.95 -2.98
CA LEU A 89 13.31 -10.71 -2.52
C LEU A 89 13.62 -11.33 -1.16
N ALA A 90 12.61 -11.56 -0.31
CA ALA A 90 12.77 -11.99 1.08
C ALA A 90 11.76 -13.08 1.48
N ARG A 91 11.48 -14.03 0.56
CA ARG A 91 10.47 -15.10 0.72
C ARG A 91 10.56 -15.83 2.05
N GLU A 92 11.78 -16.11 2.51
CA GLU A 92 12.08 -16.88 3.72
C GLU A 92 11.83 -16.11 5.03
N ARG A 93 11.54 -14.81 4.95
CA ARG A 93 11.27 -13.96 6.12
C ARG A 93 9.77 -13.69 6.32
N ILE A 94 8.92 -14.10 5.39
CA ILE A 94 7.50 -13.73 5.36
C ILE A 94 6.64 -14.93 5.74
N SER A 95 5.80 -14.73 6.75
CA SER A 95 4.80 -15.71 7.19
C SER A 95 3.47 -15.54 6.46
N ARG A 96 3.03 -14.30 6.25
CA ARG A 96 1.75 -13.96 5.60
C ARG A 96 1.85 -12.65 4.80
N ILE A 97 1.07 -12.56 3.72
CA ILE A 97 0.92 -11.35 2.92
C ILE A 97 -0.52 -10.85 2.99
N VAL A 98 -0.72 -9.56 3.26
CA VAL A 98 -2.05 -8.97 3.38
C VAL A 98 -2.20 -7.76 2.46
N PHE A 99 -3.18 -7.84 1.56
CA PHE A 99 -3.58 -6.75 0.67
C PHE A 99 -4.75 -6.00 1.29
N VAL A 100 -4.56 -4.74 1.68
CA VAL A 100 -5.61 -3.87 2.25
C VAL A 100 -6.01 -2.85 1.20
N ASP A 101 -7.12 -3.10 0.52
CA ASP A 101 -7.62 -2.30 -0.61
C ASP A 101 -6.50 -1.95 -1.61
N ALA A 102 -5.72 -2.97 -1.97
CA ALA A 102 -4.42 -2.80 -2.60
C ALA A 102 -4.39 -3.23 -4.07
N LEU A 103 -3.44 -2.64 -4.80
CA LEU A 103 -3.14 -3.02 -6.17
C LEU A 103 -2.25 -4.25 -6.17
N ALA A 104 -2.60 -5.22 -7.02
CA ALA A 104 -1.86 -6.46 -7.18
C ALA A 104 -1.96 -6.88 -8.66
N PRO A 105 -1.34 -6.15 -9.60
CA PRO A 105 -1.41 -6.49 -11.02
C PRO A 105 -0.87 -7.91 -11.25
N GLN A 106 -1.64 -8.72 -11.97
CA GLN A 106 -1.23 -10.06 -12.40
C GLN A 106 -0.32 -9.96 -13.64
N PRO A 107 0.39 -11.04 -14.03
CA PRO A 107 1.30 -11.02 -15.17
C PRO A 107 0.62 -10.49 -16.44
N GLY A 108 1.25 -9.48 -17.05
CA GLY A 108 0.75 -8.80 -18.25
C GLY A 108 -0.19 -7.62 -18.01
N GLU A 109 -0.62 -7.36 -16.77
CA GLU A 109 -1.49 -6.24 -16.44
C GLU A 109 -0.69 -4.96 -16.11
N ARG A 110 -1.35 -3.82 -16.29
CA ARG A 110 -0.84 -2.50 -15.88
C ARG A 110 -1.75 -1.87 -14.84
N VAL A 111 -1.18 -1.01 -13.98
CA VAL A 111 -1.96 -0.26 -12.99
C VAL A 111 -3.03 0.61 -13.65
N SER A 112 -2.77 1.14 -14.85
CA SER A 112 -3.73 1.94 -15.61
C SER A 112 -4.97 1.16 -16.09
N GLU A 113 -4.88 -0.16 -16.19
CA GLU A 113 -6.01 -1.03 -16.58
C GLU A 113 -6.90 -1.35 -15.38
N ILE A 114 -6.33 -1.30 -14.17
CA ILE A 114 -7.01 -1.57 -12.91
C ILE A 114 -7.64 -0.29 -12.34
N VAL A 115 -6.89 0.80 -12.27
CA VAL A 115 -7.33 2.08 -11.70
C VAL A 115 -7.84 2.98 -12.82
N GLN A 116 -9.16 3.03 -12.97
CA GLN A 116 -9.80 3.91 -13.93
C GLN A 116 -10.19 5.23 -13.25
N ARG A 117 -9.73 6.35 -13.83
CA ARG A 117 -10.16 7.70 -13.44
C ARG A 117 -11.26 8.16 -14.38
N ASP A 118 -12.19 8.96 -13.86
CA ASP A 118 -13.16 9.65 -14.70
C ASP A 118 -12.40 10.52 -15.71
N PRO A 119 -12.63 10.35 -17.03
CA PRO A 119 -11.93 11.11 -18.07
C PRO A 119 -12.16 12.62 -18.00
N ASN A 120 -13.19 13.07 -17.29
CA ASN A 120 -13.45 14.50 -17.04
C ASN A 120 -12.65 15.06 -15.85
N THR A 121 -11.95 14.22 -15.09
CA THR A 121 -11.09 14.69 -14.01
C THR A 121 -9.84 15.33 -14.61
N ALA A 122 -9.45 16.50 -14.09
CA ALA A 122 -8.22 17.16 -14.50
C ALA A 122 -7.01 16.21 -14.35
N PRO A 123 -6.03 16.28 -15.26
CA PRO A 123 -4.79 15.53 -15.11
C PRO A 123 -4.10 15.95 -13.82
N MET A 124 -3.49 14.97 -13.13
CA MET A 124 -2.72 15.27 -11.93
C MET A 124 -1.49 16.13 -12.28
N PRO A 125 -1.17 17.15 -11.47
CA PRO A 125 0.13 17.81 -11.51
C PRO A 125 1.26 16.77 -11.62
N THR A 126 2.13 16.98 -12.60
CA THR A 126 3.23 16.06 -12.92
C THR A 126 4.46 16.88 -13.30
N THR A 127 5.60 16.51 -12.72
CA THR A 127 6.95 16.99 -13.07
C THR A 127 7.70 15.87 -13.78
N GLU A 128 8.99 16.08 -14.09
CA GLU A 128 9.84 15.01 -14.63
C GLU A 128 9.96 13.81 -13.67
N LEU A 129 9.97 14.04 -12.36
CA LEU A 129 10.26 13.01 -11.36
C LEU A 129 9.06 12.61 -10.52
N THR A 130 8.06 13.48 -10.38
CA THR A 130 6.95 13.26 -9.45
C THR A 130 5.58 13.58 -10.03
N ARG A 131 4.56 12.95 -9.49
CA ARG A 131 3.15 13.21 -9.78
C ARG A 131 2.32 13.19 -8.50
N GLY A 132 1.24 13.94 -8.45
CA GLY A 132 0.38 13.90 -7.28
C GLY A 132 -0.90 14.72 -7.42
N PRO A 133 -1.87 14.47 -6.53
CA PRO A 133 -3.13 15.20 -6.51
C PRO A 133 -2.91 16.65 -6.04
N THR A 134 -3.77 17.56 -6.49
CA THR A 134 -3.88 18.89 -5.85
C THR A 134 -4.45 18.76 -4.44
N ARG A 135 -4.31 19.80 -3.62
CA ARG A 135 -4.96 19.87 -2.31
C ARG A 135 -6.47 19.65 -2.40
N GLU A 136 -7.13 20.27 -3.38
CA GLU A 136 -8.56 20.12 -3.62
C GLU A 136 -8.93 18.67 -3.97
N GLU A 137 -8.15 18.01 -4.85
CA GLU A 137 -8.35 16.59 -5.16
C GLU A 137 -8.14 15.69 -3.94
N MET A 138 -7.21 16.04 -3.04
CA MET A 138 -7.03 15.30 -1.80
C MET A 138 -8.24 15.43 -0.87
N GLU A 139 -8.74 16.66 -0.67
CA GLU A 139 -9.85 16.96 0.24
C GLU A 139 -11.21 16.46 -0.27
N ASN A 140 -11.44 16.54 -1.58
CA ASN A 140 -12.75 16.27 -2.20
C ASN A 140 -12.85 14.89 -2.86
N ARG A 141 -11.72 14.17 -3.02
CA ARG A 141 -11.72 12.85 -3.66
C ARG A 141 -10.98 11.79 -2.85
N LEU A 142 -9.69 11.97 -2.58
CA LEU A 142 -8.91 10.91 -1.92
C LEU A 142 -9.38 10.67 -0.49
N PHE A 143 -9.49 11.73 0.30
CA PHE A 143 -9.85 11.68 1.73
C PHE A 143 -11.28 12.15 1.98
N ALA A 144 -12.14 12.08 0.97
CA ALA A 144 -13.50 12.63 1.00
C ALA A 144 -14.41 11.95 2.04
N ASP A 145 -14.07 10.71 2.39
CA ASP A 145 -14.74 9.85 3.36
C ASP A 145 -14.22 10.01 4.79
N LEU A 146 -13.08 10.69 4.99
CA LEU A 146 -12.50 10.89 6.32
C LEU A 146 -13.19 12.06 7.05
N GLU A 147 -13.30 11.91 8.38
CA GLU A 147 -13.73 12.98 9.28
C GLU A 147 -12.90 14.26 9.08
N PRO A 148 -13.49 15.47 9.20
CA PRO A 148 -12.85 16.72 8.78
C PRO A 148 -11.45 16.98 9.36
N GLU A 149 -11.26 16.70 10.65
CA GLU A 149 -9.98 16.90 11.33
C GLU A 149 -8.92 15.91 10.82
N LEU A 150 -9.30 14.64 10.67
CA LEU A 150 -8.42 13.58 10.17
C LEU A 150 -8.08 13.79 8.69
N ARG A 151 -9.05 14.25 7.90
CA ARG A 151 -8.86 14.66 6.50
C ARG A 151 -7.83 15.76 6.40
N THR A 152 -8.00 16.85 7.15
CA THR A 152 -7.04 17.96 7.17
C THR A 152 -5.65 17.48 7.54
N TRP A 153 -5.56 16.65 8.59
CA TRP A 153 -4.31 16.04 9.03
C TRP A 153 -3.64 15.18 7.95
N ALA A 154 -4.39 14.38 7.20
CA ALA A 154 -3.86 13.55 6.12
C ALA A 154 -3.38 14.39 4.93
N VAL A 155 -4.17 15.39 4.51
CA VAL A 155 -3.84 16.29 3.39
C VAL A 155 -2.53 17.04 3.63
N GLU A 156 -2.28 17.49 4.86
CA GLU A 156 -1.03 18.17 5.24
C GLU A 156 0.23 17.30 5.12
N ARG A 157 0.08 15.98 5.11
CA ARG A 157 1.18 15.00 5.14
C ARG A 157 1.41 14.32 3.80
N CYS A 158 0.50 14.52 2.84
CA CYS A 158 0.68 14.00 1.50
C CYS A 158 1.78 14.73 0.75
N THR A 159 2.49 13.96 -0.08
CA THR A 159 3.59 14.45 -0.92
C THR A 159 3.40 13.99 -2.36
N MET A 160 4.08 14.63 -3.30
CA MET A 160 4.12 14.14 -4.68
C MET A 160 4.85 12.79 -4.71
N HIS A 161 4.35 11.83 -5.48
CA HIS A 161 4.88 10.47 -5.57
C HIS A 161 5.85 10.31 -6.74
N PRO A 162 6.93 9.50 -6.63
CA PRO A 162 7.82 9.22 -7.75
C PRO A 162 7.09 8.62 -8.95
N VAL A 163 7.31 9.16 -10.16
CA VAL A 163 6.60 8.71 -11.37
C VAL A 163 6.94 7.26 -11.72
N GLU A 164 8.20 6.87 -11.55
CA GLU A 164 8.71 5.52 -11.85
C GLU A 164 8.22 4.46 -10.85
N ALA A 165 7.76 4.85 -9.66
CA ALA A 165 7.16 3.96 -8.66
C ALA A 165 5.63 3.91 -8.75
N SER A 166 5.09 3.93 -9.98
CA SER A 166 3.64 3.87 -10.23
C SER A 166 3.15 2.55 -10.83
N ASP A 167 4.05 1.75 -11.42
CA ASP A 167 3.73 0.49 -12.10
C ASP A 167 4.99 -0.40 -12.13
N ALA A 168 4.84 -1.69 -12.45
CA ALA A 168 5.95 -2.66 -12.50
C ALA A 168 5.68 -3.84 -13.46
N PRO A 169 5.36 -3.58 -14.74
CA PRO A 169 4.92 -4.62 -15.67
C PRO A 169 6.01 -5.69 -15.90
N GLY A 170 5.67 -6.95 -15.65
CA GLY A 170 6.58 -8.10 -15.81
C GLY A 170 7.65 -8.23 -14.71
N GLU A 171 7.76 -7.27 -13.80
CA GLU A 171 8.75 -7.29 -12.71
C GLU A 171 8.25 -8.01 -11.45
N LEU A 172 6.95 -8.37 -11.41
CA LEU A 172 6.25 -9.00 -10.28
C LEU A 172 5.77 -10.43 -10.62
N ASP A 173 6.15 -10.99 -11.77
CA ASP A 173 5.64 -12.28 -12.22
C ASP A 173 6.05 -13.43 -11.29
N ALA A 174 7.24 -13.35 -10.69
CA ALA A 174 7.75 -14.38 -9.79
C ALA A 174 6.97 -14.45 -8.46
N PHE A 175 6.37 -13.35 -8.01
CA PHE A 175 5.42 -13.35 -6.90
C PHE A 175 4.24 -14.28 -7.18
N TRP A 176 3.66 -14.21 -8.38
CA TRP A 176 2.47 -14.97 -8.77
C TRP A 176 2.73 -16.45 -9.08
N TRP A 177 3.98 -16.86 -9.18
CA TRP A 177 4.39 -18.25 -9.36
C TRP A 177 4.75 -18.96 -8.05
N GLN A 178 4.67 -18.23 -6.93
CA GLN A 178 4.91 -18.77 -5.59
C GLN A 178 3.59 -18.94 -4.81
N THR A 179 3.65 -19.73 -3.74
CA THR A 179 2.52 -19.94 -2.82
C THR A 179 2.72 -19.11 -1.56
N TRP A 180 1.62 -18.53 -1.08
CA TRP A 180 1.58 -17.60 0.05
C TRP A 180 0.42 -17.95 0.98
N ASP A 181 0.62 -17.82 2.29
CA ASP A 181 -0.51 -17.53 3.19
C ASP A 181 -0.88 -16.07 2.91
N ALA A 182 -2.06 -15.85 2.35
CA ALA A 182 -2.48 -14.57 1.83
C ALA A 182 -3.87 -14.18 2.35
N ARG A 183 -4.06 -12.88 2.55
CA ARG A 183 -5.36 -12.29 2.89
C ARG A 183 -5.62 -11.07 2.01
N VAL A 184 -6.85 -10.91 1.55
CA VAL A 184 -7.32 -9.74 0.82
C VAL A 184 -8.45 -9.11 1.63
N ILE A 185 -8.27 -7.85 2.02
CA ILE A 185 -9.22 -7.04 2.77
C ILE A 185 -9.71 -5.92 1.85
N ARG A 186 -10.96 -6.02 1.42
CA ARG A 186 -11.60 -5.03 0.56
C ARG A 186 -12.32 -3.95 1.36
N CYS A 187 -12.19 -2.69 0.92
CA CYS A 187 -12.99 -1.59 1.43
C CYS A 187 -14.20 -1.34 0.53
N ARG A 188 -15.42 -1.58 1.03
CA ARG A 188 -16.65 -1.58 0.21
C ARG A 188 -17.04 -0.20 -0.32
N LEU A 189 -16.64 0.87 0.36
CA LEU A 189 -16.93 2.25 -0.04
C LEU A 189 -15.82 2.83 -0.94
N SER A 190 -14.73 2.08 -1.17
CA SER A 190 -13.66 2.46 -2.07
C SER A 190 -14.03 2.15 -3.52
N ALA A 191 -13.82 3.13 -4.40
CA ALA A 191 -14.04 2.94 -5.84
C ALA A 191 -12.87 2.24 -6.54
N ASN A 192 -11.65 2.45 -6.04
CA ASN A 192 -10.41 1.93 -6.63
C ASN A 192 -9.46 1.47 -5.53
N PRO A 193 -8.85 0.27 -5.64
CA PRO A 193 -9.00 -0.71 -6.72
C PRO A 193 -10.41 -1.35 -6.76
N PRO A 194 -10.96 -1.66 -7.95
CA PRO A 194 -12.32 -2.19 -8.06
C PRO A 194 -12.44 -3.59 -7.48
N GLU A 195 -13.66 -3.98 -7.08
CA GLU A 195 -13.93 -5.32 -6.51
C GLU A 195 -13.43 -6.45 -7.41
N SER A 196 -13.63 -6.34 -8.72
CA SER A 196 -13.18 -7.35 -9.69
C SER A 196 -11.67 -7.58 -9.64
N HIS A 197 -10.88 -6.54 -9.40
CA HIS A 197 -9.43 -6.65 -9.21
C HIS A 197 -9.09 -7.42 -7.93
N GLN A 198 -9.72 -7.01 -6.83
CA GLN A 198 -9.47 -7.60 -5.51
C GLN A 198 -9.92 -9.07 -5.45
N ARG A 199 -11.06 -9.40 -6.07
CA ARG A 199 -11.57 -10.78 -6.17
C ARG A 199 -10.61 -11.68 -6.93
N ARG A 200 -10.16 -11.27 -8.12
CA ARG A 200 -9.18 -12.04 -8.90
C ARG A 200 -7.85 -12.21 -8.16
N THR A 201 -7.44 -11.22 -7.37
CA THR A 201 -6.26 -11.33 -6.50
C THR A 201 -6.46 -12.44 -5.47
N ALA A 202 -7.60 -12.44 -4.78
CA ALA A 202 -7.90 -13.45 -3.76
C ALA A 202 -8.02 -14.86 -4.36
N GLU A 203 -8.74 -15.00 -5.48
CA GLU A 203 -8.89 -16.26 -6.20
C GLU A 203 -7.55 -16.82 -6.68
N LYS A 204 -6.68 -15.95 -7.23
CA LYS A 204 -5.38 -16.37 -7.76
C LYS A 204 -4.43 -16.84 -6.65
N LEU A 205 -4.56 -16.28 -5.44
CA LEU A 205 -3.72 -16.59 -4.29
C LEU A 205 -4.33 -17.65 -3.37
N ASP A 206 -5.58 -18.09 -3.61
CA ASP A 206 -6.36 -18.87 -2.64
C ASP A 206 -6.40 -18.18 -1.25
N ALA A 207 -6.59 -16.85 -1.27
CA ALA A 207 -6.45 -16.00 -0.09
C ALA A 207 -7.72 -15.94 0.75
N ASP A 208 -7.55 -15.74 2.06
CA ASP A 208 -8.62 -15.34 2.96
C ASP A 208 -9.26 -14.03 2.46
N TRP A 209 -10.58 -14.03 2.27
CA TRP A 209 -11.33 -12.86 1.82
C TRP A 209 -12.08 -12.18 2.95
N HIS A 210 -11.84 -10.88 3.14
CA HIS A 210 -12.58 -10.04 4.08
C HIS A 210 -13.06 -8.75 3.42
N GLU A 211 -14.14 -8.19 3.94
CA GLU A 211 -14.65 -6.88 3.54
C GLU A 211 -14.84 -5.99 4.77
N MET A 212 -14.67 -4.68 4.58
CA MET A 212 -14.92 -3.65 5.58
C MET A 212 -15.81 -2.56 5.00
N ASP A 213 -16.68 -1.97 5.84
CA ASP A 213 -17.50 -0.80 5.50
C ASP A 213 -16.69 0.51 5.66
N ALA A 214 -15.55 0.56 4.96
CA ALA A 214 -14.64 1.71 4.93
C ALA A 214 -14.42 2.19 3.49
N GLY A 215 -13.95 3.43 3.32
CA GLY A 215 -13.31 3.87 2.07
C GLY A 215 -11.84 3.46 2.02
N HIS A 216 -11.06 4.09 1.13
CA HIS A 216 -9.73 3.59 0.73
C HIS A 216 -8.67 3.59 1.86
N TYR A 217 -8.92 4.29 2.98
CA TYR A 217 -7.96 4.45 4.07
C TYR A 217 -8.49 3.89 5.41
N PRO A 218 -8.78 2.58 5.50
CA PRO A 218 -9.26 1.95 6.73
C PRO A 218 -8.22 2.04 7.86
N MET A 219 -6.93 2.14 7.51
CA MET A 219 -5.85 2.27 8.50
C MET A 219 -5.87 3.59 9.29
N LEU A 220 -6.56 4.59 8.76
CA LEU A 220 -6.83 5.85 9.45
C LEU A 220 -8.20 5.84 10.12
N SER A 221 -9.24 5.45 9.38
CA SER A 221 -10.65 5.60 9.80
C SER A 221 -11.14 4.47 10.70
N HIS A 222 -10.64 3.24 10.51
CA HIS A 222 -11.09 2.02 11.19
C HIS A 222 -9.90 1.23 11.76
N PRO A 223 -9.00 1.85 12.56
CA PRO A 223 -7.73 1.23 12.92
C PRO A 223 -7.89 -0.01 13.81
N GLU A 224 -8.91 -0.05 14.68
CA GLU A 224 -9.18 -1.19 15.56
C GLU A 224 -9.70 -2.40 14.78
N GLU A 225 -10.70 -2.18 13.91
CA GLU A 225 -11.27 -3.21 13.06
C GLU A 225 -10.22 -3.77 12.09
N LEU A 226 -9.44 -2.88 11.44
CA LEU A 226 -8.36 -3.32 10.56
C LEU A 226 -7.31 -4.12 11.33
N ALA A 227 -6.87 -3.64 12.50
CA ALA A 227 -5.88 -4.36 13.31
C ALA A 227 -6.35 -5.77 13.72
N ALA A 228 -7.65 -5.96 13.97
CA ALA A 228 -8.22 -7.28 14.24
C ALA A 228 -8.15 -8.21 13.02
N LEU A 229 -8.38 -7.68 11.82
CA LEU A 229 -8.29 -8.43 10.56
C LEU A 229 -6.85 -8.70 10.11
N LEU A 230 -5.85 -7.98 10.63
CA LEU A 230 -4.43 -8.22 10.32
C LEU A 230 -3.82 -9.35 11.14
N GLN A 231 -4.42 -9.69 12.29
CA GLN A 231 -4.00 -10.78 13.17
C GLN A 231 -4.46 -12.14 12.64
#